data_AF-A0A1S3FX49-F1
#
_entry.id   AF-A0A1S3FX49-F1
#
_cell.length_a   1.000
_cell.length_b   1.000
_cell.length_c   1.000
_cell.angle_alpha   90.00
_cell.angle_beta   90.00
_cell.angle_gamma   90.00
#
_symmetry.space_group_name_H-M   'P 1'
#
loop_
_entity.id
_entity.type
_entity.pdbx_description
1 polymer ?
#
loop_
_entity_poly.entity_id
_entity_poly.type
_entity_poly.pdbx_seq_one_letter_code
_entity_poly.pdbx_strand_id
1 'polypeptide(L)'
;CARYRRPLRLFEPFEVRTRLLGWDDRAFYLEARFVSLRDGFVCALLRSRQHVVGASPDRVVQHLCQRRVEPPDLPEDLQHWIAYNEASSQLLRAESGLGDATKDQ
;
A
#
# COMPACT_ATOMS: atom_id res chain seq x y z
N CYS A 1 -4.13 -2.94 -4.76
CA CYS A 1 -4.03 -3.50 -6.14
C CYS A 1 -3.27 -4.82 -6.08
N ALA A 2 -3.84 -5.91 -6.61
CA ALA A 2 -3.22 -7.23 -6.64
C ALA A 2 -2.79 -7.58 -8.07
N ARG A 3 -1.57 -8.08 -8.22
CA ARG A 3 -1.04 -8.66 -9.47
C ARG A 3 -0.75 -10.13 -9.25
N TYR A 4 -1.50 -10.99 -9.92
CA TYR A 4 -1.31 -12.43 -9.90
C TYR A 4 -0.41 -12.84 -11.07
N ARG A 5 0.64 -13.62 -10.77
CA ARG A 5 1.63 -14.09 -11.75
C ARG A 5 1.54 -15.60 -11.95
N ARG A 6 1.23 -16.34 -10.90
CA ARG A 6 1.09 -17.80 -10.95
C ARG A 6 0.12 -18.28 -9.87
N PRO A 7 -0.77 -19.25 -10.18
CA PRO A 7 -1.58 -19.88 -9.15
C PRO A 7 -0.71 -20.70 -8.18
N LEU A 8 -1.15 -20.79 -6.93
CA LEU A 8 -0.67 -21.78 -5.97
C LEU A 8 -1.57 -23.01 -6.05
N ARG A 9 -1.00 -24.20 -5.87
CA ARG A 9 -1.81 -25.41 -5.72
C ARG A 9 -2.51 -25.40 -4.35
N LEU A 10 -3.60 -26.18 -4.23
CA LEU A 10 -4.24 -26.39 -2.94
C LEU A 10 -3.21 -26.96 -1.94
N PHE A 11 -3.14 -26.35 -0.76
CA PHE A 11 -2.17 -26.66 0.30
C PHE A 11 -0.69 -26.50 -0.09
N GLU A 12 -0.38 -25.75 -1.16
CA GLU A 12 1.01 -25.38 -1.47
C GLU A 12 1.51 -24.37 -0.42
N PRO A 13 2.62 -24.65 0.28
CA PRO A 13 3.16 -23.72 1.26
C PRO A 13 3.81 -22.52 0.56
N PHE A 14 3.56 -21.33 1.11
CA PHE A 14 4.11 -20.07 0.63
C PHE A 14 4.44 -19.15 1.81
N GLU A 15 5.32 -18.18 1.56
CA GLU A 15 5.67 -17.11 2.49
C GLU A 15 5.07 -15.80 1.98
N VAL A 16 4.61 -14.94 2.91
CA VAL A 16 4.26 -13.56 2.60
C VAL A 16 5.35 -12.64 3.14
N ARG A 17 6.02 -11.93 2.22
CA ARG A 17 7.03 -10.92 2.56
C ARG A 17 6.43 -9.54 2.40
N THR A 18 6.27 -8.84 3.51
CA THR A 18 5.74 -7.47 3.53
C THR A 18 6.88 -6.47 3.72
N ARG A 19 6.93 -5.44 2.87
CA ARG A 19 7.90 -4.36 2.93
C ARG A 19 7.20 -3.01 2.92
N LEU A 20 7.64 -2.12 3.81
CA LEU A 20 7.33 -0.69 3.72
C LEU A 20 8.16 -0.08 2.58
N LEU A 21 7.48 0.50 1.59
CA LEU A 21 8.13 1.16 0.46
C LEU A 21 8.43 2.64 0.75
N GLY A 22 7.57 3.29 1.54
CA GLY A 22 7.67 4.68 1.93
C GLY A 22 6.36 5.19 2.52
N TRP A 23 6.28 6.48 2.81
CA TRP A 23 5.07 7.12 3.33
C TRP A 23 4.95 8.55 2.83
N ASP A 24 3.73 9.06 2.86
CA ASP A 24 3.41 10.49 2.73
C ASP A 24 2.87 11.02 4.09
N ASP A 25 2.33 12.24 4.10
CA ASP A 25 1.77 12.85 5.31
C ASP A 25 0.60 12.08 5.95
N ARG A 26 -0.03 11.16 5.19
CA ARG A 26 -1.32 10.55 5.55
C ARG A 26 -1.30 9.03 5.58
N ALA A 27 -0.38 8.37 4.88
CA ALA A 27 -0.42 6.93 4.65
C ALA A 27 0.95 6.28 4.48
N PHE A 28 1.03 5.01 4.89
CA PHE A 28 2.11 4.10 4.55
C PHE A 28 1.81 3.37 3.23
N TYR A 29 2.85 3.17 2.42
CA TYR A 29 2.80 2.39 1.19
C TYR A 29 3.51 1.06 1.39
N LEU A 30 2.78 -0.05 1.29
CA LEU A 30 3.32 -1.39 1.52
C LEU A 30 3.23 -2.25 0.27
N GLU A 31 4.20 -3.16 0.16
CA GLU A 31 4.21 -4.24 -0.81
C GLU A 31 4.25 -5.58 -0.09
N ALA A 32 3.28 -6.44 -0.37
CA ALA A 32 3.27 -7.83 0.07
C ALA A 32 3.53 -8.75 -1.12
N ARG A 33 4.59 -9.57 -1.04
CA ARG A 33 4.94 -10.58 -2.04
C ARG A 33 4.60 -11.96 -1.51
N PHE A 34 3.86 -12.73 -2.32
CA PHE A 34 3.53 -14.12 -2.04
C PHE A 34 4.55 -15.00 -2.76
N VAL A 35 5.42 -15.66 -2.00
CA VAL A 35 6.57 -16.41 -2.51
C VAL A 35 6.34 -17.90 -2.27
N SER A 36 6.28 -18.70 -3.34
CA SER A 36 6.16 -20.16 -3.19
C SER A 36 7.38 -20.73 -2.48
N LEU A 37 7.17 -21.56 -1.46
CA LEU A 37 8.27 -22.26 -0.78
C LEU A 37 8.77 -23.48 -1.56
N ARG A 38 8.10 -23.86 -2.65
CA ARG A 38 8.54 -24.94 -3.53
C ARG A 38 9.75 -24.53 -4.37
N ASP A 39 9.72 -23.33 -4.92
CA ASP A 39 10.69 -22.87 -5.93
C ASP A 39 11.10 -21.40 -5.82
N GLY A 40 10.62 -20.68 -4.80
CA GLY A 40 10.95 -19.28 -4.57
C GLY A 40 10.26 -18.30 -5.53
N PHE A 41 9.32 -18.76 -6.36
CA PHE A 41 8.65 -17.89 -7.31
C PHE A 41 7.66 -16.93 -6.62
N VAL A 42 7.68 -15.65 -7.00
CA VAL A 42 6.69 -14.66 -6.55
C VAL A 42 5.37 -14.87 -7.31
N CYS A 43 4.44 -15.60 -6.69
CA CYS A 43 3.13 -15.97 -7.25
C CYS A 43 2.18 -14.77 -7.36
N ALA A 44 2.25 -13.83 -6.40
CA ALA A 44 1.45 -12.61 -6.43
C ALA A 44 2.18 -11.44 -5.74
N LEU A 45 1.81 -10.23 -6.13
CA LEU A 45 2.26 -8.98 -5.52
C LEU A 45 1.05 -8.11 -5.22
N LEU A 46 0.93 -7.69 -3.96
CA LEU A 46 -0.13 -6.81 -3.48
C LEU A 46 0.49 -5.47 -3.06
N ARG A 47 -0.03 -4.37 -3.61
CA ARG A 47 0.25 -3.01 -3.14
C ARG A 47 -0.94 -2.45 -2.37
N SER A 48 -0.67 -1.87 -1.21
CA SER A 48 -1.65 -1.24 -0.35
C SER A 48 -1.19 0.15 0.12
N ARG A 49 -2.16 1.06 0.24
CA ARG A 49 -2.04 2.38 0.89
C ARG A 49 -2.80 2.28 2.20
N GLN A 50 -2.13 2.50 3.32
CA GLN A 50 -2.71 2.39 4.65
C GLN A 50 -2.72 3.78 5.30
N HIS A 51 -3.91 4.40 5.36
CA HIS A 51 -4.08 5.67 6.03
C HIS A 51 -3.89 5.52 7.54
N VAL A 52 -3.12 6.43 8.12
CA VAL A 52 -2.93 6.51 9.57
C VAL A 52 -3.97 7.46 10.15
N VAL A 53 -4.65 7.03 11.21
CA VAL A 53 -5.68 7.82 11.92
C VAL A 53 -5.16 8.14 13.32
N GLY A 54 -5.35 9.38 13.77
CA GLY A 54 -4.89 9.83 15.10
C GLY A 54 -3.39 10.16 15.19
N ALA A 55 -2.62 9.94 14.13
CA ALA A 55 -1.22 10.32 14.00
C ALA A 55 -0.84 10.51 12.51
N SER A 56 0.36 11.01 12.23
CA SER A 56 0.96 10.96 10.89
C SER A 56 1.97 9.82 10.78
N PRO A 57 2.21 9.27 9.58
CA PRO A 57 3.27 8.29 9.36
C PRO A 57 4.63 8.74 9.89
N ASP A 58 5.03 10.00 9.66
CA ASP A 58 6.29 10.56 10.18
C ASP A 58 6.39 10.49 11.70
N ARG A 59 5.32 10.84 12.42
CA ARG A 59 5.30 10.74 13.89
C ARG A 59 5.47 9.30 14.36
N VAL A 60 4.83 8.35 13.68
CA VAL A 60 4.96 6.92 13.99
C VAL A 60 6.39 6.44 13.75
N VAL A 61 6.98 6.76 12.60
CA VAL A 61 8.37 6.36 12.28
C VAL A 61 9.36 7.00 13.23
N GLN A 62 9.23 8.29 13.51
CA GLN A 62 10.12 9.00 14.44
C GLN A 62 10.05 8.40 15.84
N HIS A 63 8.84 8.05 16.30
CA HIS A 63 8.66 7.41 17.61
C HIS A 63 9.29 6.01 17.65
N LEU A 64 9.13 5.20 16.60
CA LEU A 64 9.73 3.85 16.56
C LEU A 64 11.25 3.88 16.43
N CYS A 65 11.78 4.80 15.63
CA CYS A 65 13.22 4.89 15.37
C CYS A 65 13.99 5.73 16.39
N GLN A 66 13.30 6.46 17.27
CA GLN A 66 13.90 7.37 18.27
C GLN A 66 14.82 8.43 17.64
N ARG A 67 14.59 8.76 16.37
CA ARG A 67 15.33 9.75 15.60
C ARG A 67 14.48 10.26 14.45
N ARG A 68 14.85 11.41 13.91
CA ARG A 68 14.25 11.90 12.65
C ARG A 68 14.67 10.98 11.50
N VAL A 69 13.69 10.52 10.74
CA VAL A 69 13.88 9.69 9.54
C VAL A 69 13.09 10.37 8.44
N GLU A 70 13.76 10.70 7.34
CA GLU A 70 13.09 11.25 6.18
C GLU A 70 12.42 10.12 5.37
N PRO A 71 11.25 10.38 4.77
CA PRO A 71 10.62 9.41 3.88
C PRO A 71 11.57 9.10 2.70
N PRO A 72 11.68 7.82 2.30
CA PRO A 72 12.49 7.45 1.16
C PRO A 72 11.84 7.95 -0.14
N ASP A 73 12.66 8.18 -1.17
CA ASP A 73 12.15 8.45 -2.51
C ASP A 73 11.28 7.29 -3.00
N LEU A 74 10.05 7.62 -3.40
CA LEU A 74 9.10 6.61 -3.87
C LEU A 74 9.49 6.16 -5.29
N PRO A 75 9.61 4.85 -5.55
CA PRO A 75 9.87 4.33 -6.90
C PRO A 75 8.83 4.80 -7.92
N GLU A 76 9.25 5.03 -9.16
CA GLU A 76 8.38 5.54 -10.24
C GLU A 76 7.12 4.69 -10.46
N ASP A 77 7.25 3.36 -10.39
CA ASP A 77 6.11 2.45 -10.54
C ASP A 77 5.10 2.57 -9.38
N LEU A 78 5.56 2.93 -8.18
CA LEU A 78 4.70 3.23 -7.04
C LEU A 78 3.99 4.58 -7.24
N GLN A 79 4.69 5.59 -7.77
CA GLN A 79 4.09 6.91 -8.06
C GLN A 79 2.96 6.78 -9.10
N HIS A 80 3.18 6.05 -10.19
CA HIS A 80 2.14 5.76 -11.18
C HIS A 80 0.94 5.03 -10.57
N TRP A 81 1.21 4.07 -9.68
CA TRP A 81 0.14 3.38 -8.96
C TRP A 81 -0.64 4.34 -8.06
N ILE A 82 0.01 5.24 -7.32
CA ILE A 82 -0.66 6.26 -6.48
C ILE A 82 -1.60 7.12 -7.34
N ALA A 83 -1.09 7.68 -8.44
CA ALA A 83 -1.86 8.52 -9.36
C ALA A 83 -3.08 7.79 -9.92
N TYR A 84 -2.92 6.53 -10.33
CA TYR A 84 -4.05 5.69 -10.77
C TYR A 84 -5.13 5.52 -9.69
N ASN A 85 -4.74 5.23 -8.43
CA ASN A 85 -5.72 5.05 -7.36
C ASN A 85 -6.42 6.36 -7.01
N GLU A 86 -5.75 7.50 -7.12
CA GLU A 86 -6.37 8.81 -6.89
C GLU A 86 -7.42 9.14 -7.95
N ALA A 87 -7.08 8.94 -9.23
CA ALA A 87 -8.04 9.09 -10.33
C ALA A 87 -9.23 8.12 -10.17
N SER A 88 -8.96 6.84 -9.88
CA SER A 88 -10.01 5.84 -9.65
C SER A 88 -10.90 6.21 -8.45
N SER A 89 -10.32 6.72 -7.37
CA SER A 89 -11.09 7.15 -6.19
C SER A 89 -11.99 8.35 -6.49
N GLN A 90 -11.56 9.28 -7.34
CA GLN A 90 -12.39 10.42 -7.77
C GLN A 90 -13.58 9.93 -8.60
N LEU A 91 -13.36 9.01 -9.54
CA LEU A 91 -14.43 8.39 -10.32
C LEU A 91 -15.44 7.67 -9.44
N LEU A 92 -14.99 6.83 -8.51
CA LEU A 92 -15.87 6.11 -7.57
C LEU A 92 -16.68 7.05 -6.67
N ARG A 93 -16.11 8.20 -6.27
CA ARG A 93 -16.87 9.22 -5.52
C ARG A 93 -17.94 9.88 -6.38
N ALA A 94 -17.63 10.20 -7.64
CA ALA A 94 -18.61 10.74 -8.58
C ALA A 94 -19.75 9.73 -8.85
N GLU A 95 -19.42 8.44 -9.03
CA GLU A 95 -20.38 7.35 -9.25
C GLU A 95 -21.30 7.13 -8.05
N SER A 96 -20.78 7.24 -6.82
CA SER A 96 -21.56 6.96 -5.61
C SER A 96 -22.61 8.02 -5.27
N GLY A 97 -22.60 9.18 -5.95
CA GLY A 97 -23.55 10.28 -5.66
C GLY A 97 -23.36 10.91 -4.27
N LEU A 98 -22.34 10.48 -3.52
CA LEU A 98 -21.94 11.03 -2.23
C LEU A 98 -21.11 12.29 -2.45
N GLY A 99 -21.74 13.35 -2.97
CA GLY A 99 -21.12 14.65 -3.12
C GLY A 99 -20.92 15.33 -1.76
N ASP A 100 -19.67 15.63 -1.41
CA ASP A 100 -19.12 16.55 -0.38
C ASP A 100 -19.87 16.80 0.95
N ALA A 101 -20.82 15.95 1.35
CA ALA A 101 -21.65 16.11 2.54
C ALA A 101 -20.95 15.73 3.87
N THR A 102 -19.61 15.63 3.88
CA THR A 102 -18.88 15.12 5.07
C THR A 102 -17.54 15.82 5.29
N LYS A 103 -17.46 17.12 5.00
CA LYS A 103 -16.34 17.96 5.44
C LYS A 103 -16.66 18.91 6.61
N ASP A 104 -17.93 19.01 7.02
CA ASP A 104 -18.33 19.77 8.21
C ASP A 104 -18.78 18.82 9.33
N GLN A 105 -17.81 18.12 9.94
CA GLN A 105 -17.90 17.64 11.33
C GLN A 105 -16.53 17.26 11.88
#